data_AF-E2N925-F1
#
_entry.id   AF-E2N925-F1
#
_cell.length_a   1.000
_cell.length_b   1.000
_cell.length_c   1.000
_cell.angle_alpha   90.00
_cell.angle_beta   90.00
_cell.angle_gamma   90.00
#
_symmetry.space_group_name_H-M   'P 1'
#
loop_
_entity.id
_entity.type
_entity.pdbx_description
1 polymer ?
#
loop_
_entity_poly.entity_id
_entity_poly.type
_entity_poly.pdbx_seq_one_letter_code
_entity_poly.pdbx_strand_id
1 'polypeptide(L)'
;MNTMNRRSFLKNTSWSFLGLAVSGSLLSACQRGTAAGKKIMPSASNLKYFWGDLHNHCNITYGHGDMRSAFEAAKGQLDFVSVTPHAMWPDIPGADDPRLKWVIDYHTG
;
A
#
# COMPACT_ATOMS: atom_id res chain seq x y z
N MET A 1 -19.78 -0.12 -22.56
CA MET A 1 -18.98 -0.89 -21.58
C MET A 1 -18.41 0.09 -20.56
N ASN A 2 -18.64 -0.10 -19.26
CA ASN A 2 -17.93 0.69 -18.25
C ASN A 2 -16.44 0.32 -18.30
N THR A 3 -15.57 1.28 -18.59
CA THR A 3 -14.12 1.12 -18.61
C THR A 3 -13.65 0.68 -17.21
N MET A 4 -12.89 -0.42 -17.14
CA MET A 4 -12.35 -0.90 -15.87
C MET A 4 -11.24 0.04 -15.41
N ASN A 5 -11.50 0.82 -14.37
CA ASN A 5 -10.48 1.60 -13.69
C ASN A 5 -9.97 0.85 -12.44
N ARG A 6 -8.85 1.32 -11.86
CA ARG A 6 -8.20 0.72 -10.68
C ARG A 6 -9.17 0.43 -9.53
N ARG A 7 -10.11 1.35 -9.28
CA ARG A 7 -11.08 1.26 -8.18
C ARG A 7 -12.13 0.19 -8.46
N SER A 8 -12.58 0.06 -9.71
CA SER A 8 -13.44 -1.02 -10.16
C SER A 8 -12.74 -2.37 -10.09
N PHE A 9 -11.45 -2.43 -10.43
CA PHE A 9 -10.63 -3.65 -10.29
C PHE A 9 -10.54 -4.10 -8.83
N LEU A 10 -10.09 -3.21 -7.93
CA LEU A 10 -9.96 -3.52 -6.49
C LEU A 10 -11.29 -3.99 -5.89
N LYS A 11 -12.40 -3.30 -6.19
CA LYS A 11 -13.72 -3.73 -5.73
C LYS A 11 -14.03 -5.16 -6.20
N ASN A 12 -13.84 -5.45 -7.48
CA ASN A 12 -14.17 -6.77 -8.03
C ASN A 12 -13.27 -7.87 -7.48
N THR A 13 -11.95 -7.65 -7.39
CA THR A 13 -11.00 -8.67 -6.92
C THR A 13 -11.11 -8.92 -5.43
N SER A 14 -11.34 -7.89 -4.60
CA SER A 14 -11.60 -8.07 -3.17
C SER A 14 -12.79 -8.99 -2.90
N TRP A 15 -13.88 -8.86 -3.68
CA TRP A 15 -15.03 -9.77 -3.57
C TRP A 15 -14.70 -11.20 -3.99
N SER A 16 -13.87 -11.40 -5.01
CA SER A 16 -13.42 -12.73 -5.45
C SER A 16 -12.52 -13.41 -4.40
N PHE A 17 -11.55 -12.70 -3.82
CA PHE A 17 -10.69 -13.23 -2.76
C PHE A 17 -11.49 -13.62 -1.51
N LEU A 18 -12.45 -12.78 -1.11
CA LEU A 18 -13.34 -13.12 -0.01
C LEU A 18 -14.22 -14.33 -0.35
N GLY A 19 -14.73 -14.41 -1.58
CA GLY A 19 -15.45 -15.58 -2.08
C GLY A 19 -14.62 -16.86 -1.97
N LEU A 20 -13.33 -16.80 -2.27
CA LEU A 20 -12.40 -17.93 -2.11
C LEU A 20 -12.21 -18.32 -0.64
N ALA A 21 -11.97 -17.33 0.23
CA ALA A 21 -11.78 -17.57 1.67
C ALA A 21 -13.01 -18.21 2.32
N VAL A 22 -14.22 -17.83 1.88
CA VAL A 22 -15.48 -18.34 2.44
C VAL A 22 -15.93 -19.66 1.80
N SER A 23 -15.65 -19.88 0.52
CA SER A 23 -16.13 -21.08 -0.19
C SER A 23 -15.14 -22.25 -0.23
N GLY A 24 -13.85 -22.01 0.06
CA GLY A 24 -12.80 -23.03 -0.01
C GLY A 24 -12.53 -23.58 -1.41
N SER A 25 -13.16 -23.04 -2.47
CA SER A 25 -12.98 -23.53 -3.85
C SER A 25 -12.85 -22.38 -4.84
N LEU A 26 -11.91 -22.54 -5.78
CA LEU A 26 -11.63 -21.55 -6.82
C LEU A 26 -12.81 -21.33 -7.78
N LEU A 27 -13.57 -22.38 -8.10
CA LEU A 27 -14.75 -22.27 -8.96
C LEU A 27 -15.87 -21.46 -8.33
N SER A 28 -16.08 -21.62 -7.01
CA SER A 28 -17.12 -20.88 -6.28
C SER A 28 -16.71 -19.42 -6.05
N ALA A 29 -15.40 -19.13 -5.96
CA ALA A 29 -14.85 -17.77 -5.94
C ALA A 29 -15.05 -16.99 -7.25
N CYS A 30 -15.20 -17.69 -8.39
CA CYS A 30 -15.52 -17.08 -9.69
C CYS A 30 -16.98 -16.61 -9.77
N GLN A 31 -17.89 -17.14 -8.94
CA GLN A 31 -19.22 -16.58 -8.78
C GLN A 31 -19.14 -15.30 -7.94
N ARG A 32 -19.21 -14.17 -8.64
CA ARG A 32 -19.12 -12.80 -8.08
C ARG A 32 -19.96 -12.65 -6.81
N GLY A 33 -19.31 -12.74 -5.64
CA GLY A 33 -19.89 -12.52 -4.32
C GLY A 33 -21.13 -13.38 -4.05
N THR A 34 -20.95 -14.55 -3.44
CA THR A 34 -22.09 -15.33 -2.95
C THR A 34 -22.96 -14.47 -2.03
N ALA A 35 -24.29 -14.65 -2.07
CA ALA A 35 -25.21 -13.90 -1.22
C ALA A 35 -24.85 -14.01 0.28
N ALA A 36 -24.19 -15.11 0.67
CA ALA A 36 -23.62 -15.32 2.00
C ALA A 36 -22.48 -14.33 2.33
N GLY A 37 -21.55 -14.09 1.40
CA GLY A 37 -20.43 -13.14 1.60
C GLY A 37 -20.89 -11.69 1.77
N LYS A 38 -21.97 -11.30 1.08
CA LYS A 38 -22.61 -9.97 1.25
C LYS A 38 -23.29 -9.80 2.62
N LYS A 39 -23.68 -10.89 3.29
CA LYS A 39 -24.39 -10.85 4.59
C LYS A 39 -23.43 -10.71 5.78
N ILE A 40 -22.18 -11.12 5.61
CA ILE A 40 -21.13 -11.09 6.64
C ILE A 40 -20.36 -9.76 6.60
N MET A 41 -20.20 -9.18 5.42
CA MET A 41 -19.46 -7.92 5.26
C MET A 41 -20.37 -6.71 5.49
N PRO A 42 -19.92 -5.71 6.29
CA PRO A 42 -20.61 -4.44 6.36
C PRO A 42 -20.68 -3.81 4.96
N SER A 43 -21.84 -3.22 4.65
CA SER A 43 -22.05 -2.53 3.38
C SER A 43 -21.05 -1.38 3.24
N ALA A 44 -20.23 -1.41 2.19
CA ALA A 44 -19.36 -0.30 1.81
C ALA A 44 -20.13 0.90 1.21
N SER A 45 -21.47 0.93 1.32
CA SER A 45 -22.36 1.88 0.61
C SER A 45 -22.03 3.35 0.82
N ASN A 46 -21.34 3.68 1.90
CA ASN A 46 -21.04 5.05 2.32
C ASN A 46 -19.53 5.30 2.51
N LEU A 47 -18.67 4.33 2.20
CA LEU A 47 -17.21 4.49 2.30
C LEU A 47 -16.57 4.59 0.91
N LYS A 48 -15.63 5.53 0.75
CA LYS A 48 -14.80 5.63 -0.45
C LYS A 48 -13.57 4.74 -0.26
N TYR A 49 -13.32 3.86 -1.23
CA TYR A 49 -12.04 3.15 -1.32
C TYR A 49 -10.91 4.15 -1.59
N PHE A 50 -9.71 3.92 -1.14
CA PHE A 50 -8.55 4.71 -1.54
C PHE A 50 -7.40 3.76 -1.82
N TRP A 51 -6.67 4.02 -2.90
CA TRP A 51 -5.46 3.27 -3.24
C TRP A 51 -4.25 4.16 -2.98
N GLY A 52 -3.41 3.78 -2.04
CA GLY A 52 -2.26 4.60 -1.67
C GLY A 52 -1.15 3.80 -1.04
N ASP A 53 -0.04 4.48 -0.84
CA ASP A 53 1.15 3.95 -0.18
C ASP A 53 1.20 4.45 1.26
N LEU A 54 1.25 3.52 2.21
CA LEU A 54 1.27 3.81 3.64
C LEU A 54 2.68 3.99 4.19
N HIS A 55 3.72 3.62 3.44
CA HIS A 55 5.09 3.57 3.92
C HIS A 55 6.07 3.95 2.81
N ASN A 56 6.21 5.26 2.58
CA ASN A 56 7.17 5.80 1.62
C ASN A 56 8.31 6.54 2.33
N HIS A 57 9.52 6.47 1.76
CA HIS A 57 10.71 7.16 2.23
C HIS A 57 11.20 8.18 1.21
N CYS A 58 11.86 9.23 1.70
CA CYS A 58 12.60 10.19 0.88
C CYS A 58 13.73 10.81 1.73
N ASN A 59 14.46 11.77 1.17
CA ASN A 59 15.63 12.39 1.78
C ASN A 59 15.34 13.32 2.97
N ILE A 60 14.10 13.37 3.47
CA ILE A 60 13.81 13.96 4.79
C ILE A 60 14.55 13.19 5.89
N THR A 61 14.70 11.87 5.71
CA THR A 61 15.64 11.05 6.47
C THR A 61 16.63 10.43 5.51
N TYR A 62 16.47 9.15 5.21
CA TYR A 62 17.47 8.39 4.50
C TYR A 62 16.92 7.67 3.28
N GLY A 63 15.72 8.00 2.80
CA GLY A 63 15.31 7.58 1.46
C GLY A 63 16.05 8.38 0.39
N HIS A 64 16.16 7.81 -0.81
CA HIS A 64 16.63 8.54 -1.99
C HIS A 64 15.54 9.45 -2.57
N GLY A 65 15.95 10.58 -3.15
CA GLY A 65 15.05 11.55 -3.79
C GLY A 65 14.39 12.51 -2.80
N ASP A 66 14.03 13.71 -3.27
CA ASP A 66 13.39 14.71 -2.43
C ASP A 66 11.90 14.44 -2.18
N MET A 67 11.35 15.03 -1.12
CA MET A 67 9.92 14.91 -0.77
C MET A 67 9.01 15.31 -1.94
N ARG A 68 9.41 16.30 -2.72
CA ARG A 68 8.64 16.78 -3.87
C ARG A 68 8.53 15.70 -4.95
N SER A 69 9.64 15.06 -5.28
CA SER A 69 9.71 13.97 -6.25
C SER A 69 8.87 12.79 -5.79
N ALA A 70 8.89 12.47 -4.49
CA ALA A 70 8.04 11.43 -3.91
C ALA A 70 6.55 11.73 -4.12
N PHE A 71 6.11 12.98 -3.92
CA PHE A 71 4.73 13.38 -4.14
C PHE A 71 4.34 13.42 -5.63
N GLU A 72 5.20 13.92 -6.52
CA GLU A 72 4.92 13.92 -7.96
C GLU A 72 4.85 12.50 -8.53
N ALA A 73 5.71 11.58 -8.05
CA ALA A 73 5.62 10.17 -8.41
C ALA A 73 4.30 9.53 -7.93
N ALA A 74 3.92 9.75 -6.66
CA ALA A 74 2.68 9.23 -6.10
C ALA A 74 1.45 9.73 -6.86
N LYS A 75 1.41 11.01 -7.24
CA LYS A 75 0.32 11.62 -8.01
C LYS A 75 0.02 10.92 -9.33
N GLY A 76 1.01 10.25 -9.93
CA GLY A 76 0.83 9.50 -11.18
C GLY A 76 -0.12 8.29 -11.05
N GLN A 77 -0.18 7.65 -9.88
CA GLN A 77 -0.85 6.35 -9.73
C GLN A 77 -1.65 6.16 -8.43
N LEU A 78 -1.43 6.99 -7.42
CA LEU A 78 -1.99 6.84 -6.08
C LEU A 78 -3.03 7.94 -5.79
N ASP A 79 -4.01 7.60 -4.95
CA ASP A 79 -4.97 8.55 -4.39
C ASP A 79 -4.36 9.28 -3.17
N PHE A 80 -3.40 8.65 -2.47
CA PHE A 80 -2.66 9.23 -1.35
C PHE A 80 -1.30 8.54 -1.17
N VAL A 81 -0.40 9.21 -0.44
CA VAL A 81 0.87 8.65 0.01
C VAL A 81 1.18 9.17 1.42
N SER A 82 1.77 8.33 2.25
CA SER A 82 2.34 8.70 3.53
C SER A 82 3.86 8.65 3.45
N VAL A 83 4.52 9.79 3.64
CA VAL A 83 5.97 9.82 3.83
C VAL A 83 6.25 9.55 5.30
N THR A 84 6.87 8.41 5.57
CA THR A 84 7.13 7.88 6.92
C THR A 84 8.63 7.97 7.19
N PRO A 85 9.15 9.13 7.61
CA PRO A 85 10.56 9.25 7.94
C PRO A 85 10.94 8.23 9.02
N HIS A 86 12.17 7.75 8.96
CA HIS A 86 12.72 6.99 10.07
C HIS A 86 12.80 7.84 11.33
N ALA A 87 12.82 7.19 12.50
CA ALA A 87 13.18 7.87 13.74
C ALA A 87 14.54 8.59 13.56
N MET A 88 14.72 9.72 14.25
CA MET A 88 15.72 10.75 13.95
C MET A 88 17.11 10.16 13.62
N TRP A 89 17.69 10.54 12.48
CA TRP A 89 19.06 10.17 12.07
C TRP A 89 20.14 10.45 13.13
N PRO A 90 20.06 11.53 13.95
CA PRO A 90 20.96 11.74 15.09
C PRO A 90 20.89 10.63 16.17
N ASP A 91 19.83 9.83 16.20
CA ASP A 91 19.60 8.77 17.19
C ASP A 91 20.13 7.40 16.73
N ILE A 92 20.74 7.28 15.55
CA ILE A 92 21.46 6.05 15.16
C ILE A 92 22.71 5.97 16.06
N PRO A 93 22.76 5.08 17.06
CA PRO A 93 23.91 4.98 17.95
C PRO A 93 25.05 4.35 17.16
N GLY A 94 26.17 5.06 17.01
CA GLY A 94 27.38 4.51 16.41
C GLY A 94 27.43 4.63 14.90
N ALA A 95 27.64 5.83 14.38
CA ALA A 95 28.17 6.01 13.02
C ALA A 95 29.45 5.19 12.79
N ASP A 96 30.21 4.93 13.87
CA ASP A 96 31.39 4.08 13.90
C ASP A 96 31.10 2.60 14.27
N ASP A 97 29.84 2.19 14.47
CA ASP A 97 29.49 0.78 14.72
C ASP A 97 29.59 -0.01 13.40
N PRO A 98 30.52 -0.98 13.28
CA PRO A 98 30.69 -1.73 12.03
C PRO A 98 29.44 -2.50 11.59
N ARG A 99 28.52 -2.84 12.51
CA ARG A 99 27.26 -3.51 12.18
C ARG A 99 26.29 -2.61 11.42
N LEU A 100 26.42 -1.29 11.59
CA LEU A 100 25.56 -0.28 10.97
C LEU A 100 26.18 0.28 9.69
N LYS A 101 27.43 -0.06 9.37
CA LYS A 101 28.12 0.45 8.18
C LYS A 101 27.33 0.26 6.88
N TRP A 102 26.77 -0.94 6.65
CA TRP A 102 26.02 -1.20 5.42
C TRP A 102 24.75 -0.36 5.29
N VAL A 103 24.06 -0.09 6.41
CA VAL A 103 22.85 0.73 6.40
C VAL A 103 23.20 2.20 6.23
N ILE A 104 24.29 2.67 6.83
CA ILE A 104 24.78 4.04 6.63
C ILE A 104 25.22 4.23 5.17
N ASP A 105 26.07 3.35 4.64
CA ASP A 105 26.59 3.42 3.28
C ASP A 105 25.47 3.45 2.22
N TYR A 106 24.41 2.64 2.39
CA TYR A 106 23.27 2.63 1.48
C TYR A 106 22.50 3.96 1.44
N HIS A 107 22.59 4.75 2.52
CA HIS A 107 21.84 6.00 2.67
C HIS A 107 22.66 7.27 2.45
N THR A 108 23.99 7.18 2.50
CA THR A 108 24.91 8.30 2.26
C THR A 108 25.66 8.23 0.93
N GLY A 109 25.57 7.09 0.22
CA GLY A 109 26.28 6.83 -1.04
C GLY A 109 25.57 7.34 -2.30
#